data_AF-A0A4Q6C8X5-F1
#
_entry.id   AF-A0A4Q6C8X5-F1
#
_cell.length_a   1.000
_cell.length_b   1.000
_cell.length_c   1.000
_cell.angle_alpha   90.00
_cell.angle_beta   90.00
_cell.angle_gamma   90.00
#
_symmetry.space_group_name_H-M   'P 1'
#
loop_
_entity.id
_entity.type
_entity.pdbx_description
1 polymer ?
#
loop_
_entity_poly.entity_id
_entity_poly.type
_entity_poly.pdbx_seq_one_letter_code
_entity_poly.pdbx_strand_id
1 'polypeptide(L)'
;MNDASQWRIDASDLGAAPRDTPVRDPRGIQPPARTARGSSTAFVTRALVIGERWLGVMTEQESRLYTNKPVIPGRDPGERPGAMQQYLEANHVPAPLHELQAQPYRLWAARVRQVSAAPPDWPKHFPDTWGKRPQFSDYQLLPEAPPLLRAGLLHNGDPREQALWYRQPDSVLVLHRDKLGSEGRLQLSRISGPAGKPVWSTTLPLDDLQAVMPNDQDLLLLGSEPATANGGAGGGGPQVKAVRVEVASGRIATLDLTAESMKQPR
;
A
#
# COMPACT_ATOMS: atom_id res chain seq x y z
N MET A 1 -33.39 -10.38 32.62
CA MET A 1 -32.09 -10.89 32.18
C MET A 1 -31.96 -10.59 30.69
N ASN A 2 -31.38 -9.45 30.33
CA ASN A 2 -31.09 -9.09 28.93
C ASN A 2 -29.66 -9.51 28.65
N ASP A 3 -29.51 -10.72 28.08
CA ASP A 3 -28.21 -11.21 27.66
C ASP A 3 -27.80 -10.49 26.37
N ALA A 4 -26.70 -9.74 26.43
CA ALA A 4 -26.12 -9.05 25.28
C ALA A 4 -25.70 -10.03 24.16
N SER A 5 -25.63 -11.34 24.43
CA SER A 5 -25.39 -12.37 23.42
C SER A 5 -26.52 -12.56 22.40
N GLN A 6 -27.72 -12.04 22.68
CA GLN A 6 -28.90 -12.18 21.83
C GLN A 6 -28.95 -11.16 20.67
N TRP A 7 -28.03 -10.20 20.68
CA TRP A 7 -27.99 -9.10 19.73
C TRP A 7 -26.63 -9.04 19.05
N ARG A 8 -26.63 -8.69 17.77
CA ARG A 8 -25.45 -8.38 16.98
C ARG A 8 -25.61 -6.98 16.38
N ILE A 9 -24.51 -6.30 16.10
CA ILE A 9 -24.54 -5.13 15.21
C ILE A 9 -24.57 -5.67 13.78
N ASP A 10 -25.58 -5.31 12.99
CA ASP A 10 -25.64 -5.67 11.58
C ASP A 10 -24.58 -4.86 10.82
N ALA A 11 -23.73 -5.55 10.08
CA ALA A 11 -22.61 -4.92 9.40
C ALA A 11 -23.03 -4.08 8.18
N SER A 12 -24.27 -4.19 7.71
CA SER A 12 -24.79 -3.43 6.56
C SER A 12 -25.31 -2.04 6.93
N ASP A 13 -25.87 -1.86 8.13
CA ASP A 13 -26.47 -0.59 8.58
C ASP A 13 -26.01 -0.15 9.99
N LEU A 14 -25.12 -0.92 10.62
CA LEU A 14 -24.64 -0.72 12.00
C LEU A 14 -25.76 -0.68 13.05
N GLY A 15 -26.96 -1.15 12.71
CA GLY A 15 -28.09 -1.28 13.62
C GLY A 15 -27.95 -2.49 14.53
N ALA A 16 -28.58 -2.44 15.71
CA ALA A 16 -28.71 -3.63 16.55
C ALA A 16 -29.78 -4.57 15.97
N ALA A 17 -29.41 -5.81 15.69
CA ALA A 17 -30.30 -6.86 15.19
C ALA A 17 -30.22 -8.11 16.08
N PRO A 18 -31.28 -8.92 16.20
CA PRO A 18 -31.19 -10.22 16.83
C PRO A 18 -30.08 -11.07 16.18
N ARG A 19 -29.35 -11.86 16.97
CA ARG A 19 -28.22 -12.68 16.52
C ARG A 19 -28.54 -13.55 15.30
N ASP A 20 -29.76 -14.08 15.23
CA ASP A 20 -30.23 -15.00 14.19
C ASP A 20 -30.73 -14.31 12.93
N THR A 21 -30.71 -12.97 12.87
CA THR A 21 -31.10 -12.24 11.67
C THR A 21 -30.15 -12.61 10.52
N PRO A 22 -30.64 -13.06 9.36
CA PRO A 22 -29.79 -13.27 8.20
C PRO A 22 -29.16 -11.94 7.76
N VAL A 23 -27.85 -11.93 7.47
CA VAL A 23 -27.19 -10.76 6.87
C VAL A 23 -27.85 -10.48 5.52
N ARG A 24 -28.39 -9.27 5.34
CA ARG A 24 -29.17 -8.91 4.13
C ARG A 24 -28.31 -8.82 2.86
N ASP A 25 -27.09 -8.33 2.96
CA ASP A 25 -26.11 -8.37 1.86
C ASP A 25 -24.68 -8.54 2.39
N PRO A 26 -24.11 -9.76 2.35
CA PRO A 26 -22.76 -9.99 2.83
C PRO A 26 -21.68 -9.32 1.96
N ARG A 27 -22.02 -8.86 0.74
CA ARG A 27 -21.06 -8.17 -0.15
C ARG A 27 -20.83 -6.72 0.24
N GLY A 28 -21.77 -6.11 0.98
CA GLY A 28 -21.61 -4.78 1.56
C GLY A 28 -20.79 -4.80 2.87
N ILE A 29 -20.46 -5.99 3.38
CA ILE A 29 -19.68 -6.12 4.62
C ILE A 29 -18.22 -5.88 4.29
N GLN A 30 -17.70 -4.75 4.75
CA GLN A 30 -16.27 -4.56 4.81
C GLN A 30 -15.66 -5.43 5.90
N PRO A 31 -14.52 -6.10 5.61
CA PRO A 31 -13.77 -6.76 6.65
C PRO A 31 -13.33 -5.73 7.70
N PRO A 32 -13.28 -6.12 8.98
CA PRO A 32 -12.82 -5.21 10.03
C PRO A 32 -11.39 -4.75 9.73
N ALA A 33 -11.11 -3.49 10.09
CA ALA A 33 -9.78 -2.93 9.96
C ALA A 33 -8.76 -3.82 10.69
N ARG A 34 -7.70 -4.23 10.00
CA ARG A 34 -6.58 -4.90 10.66
C ARG A 34 -5.75 -3.85 11.38
N THR A 35 -5.52 -4.06 12.67
CA THR A 35 -4.68 -3.19 13.48
C THR A 35 -3.26 -3.71 13.51
N ALA A 36 -2.30 -2.89 13.11
CA ALA A 36 -0.87 -3.14 13.27
C ALA A 36 -0.33 -2.19 14.36
N ARG A 37 0.52 -2.70 15.25
CA ARG A 37 1.08 -1.89 16.33
C ARG A 37 2.17 -0.97 15.78
N GLY A 38 1.91 0.34 15.80
CA GLY A 38 2.92 1.40 15.84
C GLY A 38 3.80 1.54 14.60
N SER A 39 3.33 1.14 13.42
CA SER A 39 4.04 1.47 12.18
C SER A 39 3.13 1.46 10.94
N SER A 40 3.14 2.60 10.27
CA SER A 40 2.57 2.80 8.93
C SER A 40 3.17 1.86 7.88
N THR A 41 4.34 1.27 8.12
CA THR A 41 4.98 0.33 7.19
C THR A 41 4.15 -0.93 6.97
N ALA A 42 3.32 -1.32 7.95
CA ALA A 42 2.45 -2.51 7.85
C ALA A 42 1.27 -2.34 6.87
N PHE A 43 1.09 -1.14 6.33
CA PHE A 43 0.00 -0.78 5.41
C PHE A 43 0.53 -0.32 4.05
N VAL A 44 1.81 -0.50 3.77
CA VAL A 44 2.39 -0.16 2.47
C VAL A 44 3.04 -1.36 1.83
N THR A 45 2.83 -1.50 0.53
CA THR A 45 3.52 -2.47 -0.30
C THR A 45 4.34 -1.76 -1.36
N ARG A 46 5.36 -2.45 -1.88
CA ARG A 46 6.23 -1.95 -2.95
C ARG A 46 5.44 -1.65 -4.22
N ALA A 47 4.50 -2.52 -4.55
CA ALA A 47 3.96 -2.57 -5.89
C ALA A 47 2.63 -3.32 -6.02
N LEU A 48 2.01 -3.13 -7.17
CA LEU A 48 0.81 -3.82 -7.63
C LEU A 48 1.06 -4.41 -9.02
N VAL A 49 0.75 -5.70 -9.19
CA VAL A 49 0.72 -6.35 -10.50
C VAL A 49 -0.70 -6.29 -11.05
N ILE A 50 -0.85 -5.79 -12.29
CA ILE A 50 -2.13 -5.62 -12.99
C ILE A 50 -1.99 -6.29 -14.38
N GLY A 51 -2.39 -7.55 -14.48
CA GLY A 51 -2.20 -8.33 -15.70
C GLY A 51 -0.73 -8.45 -16.09
N GLU A 52 -0.35 -8.01 -17.29
CA GLU A 52 1.05 -7.96 -17.76
C GLU A 52 1.80 -6.68 -17.35
N ARG A 53 1.24 -5.87 -16.45
CA ARG A 53 1.85 -4.62 -15.99
C ARG A 53 2.16 -4.67 -14.51
N TRP A 54 3.17 -3.91 -14.14
CA TRP A 54 3.56 -3.66 -12.76
C TRP A 54 3.61 -2.16 -12.54
N LEU A 55 3.10 -1.74 -11.39
CA LEU A 55 3.15 -0.38 -10.91
C LEU A 55 3.80 -0.41 -9.53
N GLY A 56 4.87 0.32 -9.32
CA GLY A 56 5.54 0.33 -8.03
C GLY A 56 6.35 1.59 -7.77
N VAL A 57 6.73 1.76 -6.51
CA VAL A 57 7.60 2.86 -6.10
C VAL A 57 9.05 2.41 -6.17
N MET A 58 9.94 3.24 -6.72
CA MET A 58 11.39 2.99 -6.72
C MET A 58 12.17 4.28 -6.53
N THR A 59 13.36 4.19 -5.94
CA THR A 59 14.34 5.26 -5.97
C THR A 59 14.99 5.36 -7.34
N GLU A 60 15.64 6.49 -7.63
CA GLU A 60 16.44 6.64 -8.86
C GLU A 60 17.65 5.71 -8.92
N GLN A 61 18.19 5.29 -7.76
CA GLN A 61 19.28 4.32 -7.72
C GLN A 61 18.78 2.91 -8.09
N GLU A 62 17.66 2.49 -7.51
CA GLU A 62 17.03 1.21 -7.83
C GLU A 62 16.62 1.16 -9.30
N SER A 63 16.08 2.24 -9.86
CA SER A 63 15.68 2.25 -11.26
C SER A 63 16.87 2.05 -12.21
N ARG A 64 18.04 2.63 -11.91
CA ARG A 64 19.26 2.38 -12.67
C ARG A 64 19.71 0.92 -12.56
N LEU A 65 19.56 0.30 -11.39
CA LEU A 65 19.87 -1.12 -11.22
C LEU A 65 18.94 -1.98 -12.10
N TYR A 66 17.63 -1.77 -12.02
CA TYR A 66 16.64 -2.64 -12.67
C TYR A 66 16.48 -2.40 -14.17
N THR A 67 16.75 -1.18 -14.65
CA THR A 67 16.69 -0.86 -16.10
C THR A 67 17.83 -1.51 -16.87
N ASN A 68 18.98 -1.72 -16.22
CA ASN A 68 20.13 -2.38 -16.82
C ASN A 68 20.08 -3.88 -16.58
N LYS A 69 20.59 -4.69 -17.52
CA LYS A 69 20.77 -6.12 -17.27
C LYS A 69 21.79 -6.32 -16.14
N PRO A 70 21.61 -7.30 -15.25
CA PRO A 70 22.61 -7.61 -14.26
C PRO A 70 23.90 -8.07 -14.97
N VAL A 71 25.05 -7.65 -14.45
CA VAL A 71 26.37 -7.96 -15.01
C VAL A 71 27.21 -8.64 -13.94
N ILE A 72 27.95 -9.69 -14.33
CA ILE A 72 28.97 -10.31 -13.49
C ILE A 72 30.30 -9.58 -13.76
N PRO A 73 30.93 -8.95 -12.75
CA PRO A 73 32.22 -8.30 -12.92
C PRO A 73 33.27 -9.27 -13.48
N GLY A 74 34.05 -8.83 -14.47
CA GLY A 74 35.13 -9.62 -15.09
C GLY A 74 34.68 -10.61 -16.16
N ARG A 75 33.40 -10.61 -16.55
CA ARG A 75 32.87 -11.46 -17.63
C ARG A 75 32.77 -10.72 -18.96
N ASP A 76 33.08 -11.41 -20.06
CA ASP A 76 32.87 -10.88 -21.41
C ASP A 76 31.35 -10.76 -21.72
N PRO A 77 30.86 -9.61 -22.22
CA PRO A 77 29.45 -9.44 -22.61
C PRO A 77 28.93 -10.43 -23.66
N GLY A 78 29.80 -11.03 -24.48
CA GLY A 78 29.44 -12.01 -25.50
C GLY A 78 29.43 -13.47 -25.01
N GLU A 79 29.87 -13.72 -23.77
CA GLU A 79 29.96 -15.07 -23.23
C GLU A 79 28.57 -15.67 -22.94
N ARG A 80 28.41 -16.97 -23.18
CA ARG A 80 27.15 -17.67 -22.95
C ARG A 80 26.72 -17.54 -21.48
N PRO A 81 25.45 -17.19 -21.15
CA PRO A 81 25.00 -17.02 -19.77
C PRO A 81 25.19 -18.30 -18.94
N GLY A 82 26.01 -18.20 -17.89
CA GLY A 82 26.22 -19.27 -16.90
C GLY A 82 25.22 -19.22 -15.75
N ALA A 83 25.26 -20.20 -14.85
CA ALA A 83 24.31 -20.34 -13.74
C ALA A 83 24.20 -19.07 -12.86
N MET A 84 25.32 -18.40 -12.58
CA MET A 84 25.31 -17.16 -11.80
C MET A 84 24.56 -16.02 -12.51
N GLN A 85 24.72 -15.88 -13.84
CA GLN A 85 24.03 -14.84 -14.61
C GLN A 85 22.53 -15.07 -14.58
N GLN A 86 22.12 -16.34 -14.73
CA GLN A 86 20.72 -16.76 -14.67
C GLN A 86 20.12 -16.51 -13.28
N TYR A 87 20.86 -16.79 -12.21
CA TYR A 87 20.46 -16.49 -10.85
C TYR A 87 20.25 -14.97 -10.66
N LEU A 88 21.19 -14.15 -11.14
CA LEU A 88 21.05 -12.69 -11.07
C LEU A 88 19.83 -12.20 -11.85
N GLU A 89 19.62 -12.67 -13.08
CA GLU A 89 18.44 -12.33 -13.89
C GLU A 89 17.12 -12.79 -13.26
N ALA A 90 17.13 -13.94 -12.58
CA ALA A 90 15.96 -14.43 -11.85
C ALA A 90 15.61 -13.58 -10.64
N ASN A 91 16.61 -13.01 -9.98
CA ASN A 91 16.47 -12.15 -8.81
C ASN A 91 16.51 -10.65 -9.16
N HIS A 92 16.54 -10.29 -10.46
CA HIS A 92 16.59 -8.91 -10.95
C HIS A 92 15.21 -8.24 -10.91
N VAL A 93 14.59 -8.30 -9.74
CA VAL A 93 13.24 -7.83 -9.48
C VAL A 93 13.27 -6.84 -8.31
N PRO A 94 12.41 -5.80 -8.30
CA PRO A 94 12.30 -4.88 -7.18
C PRO A 94 12.04 -5.62 -5.87
N ALA A 95 12.91 -5.40 -4.88
CA ALA A 95 12.75 -6.00 -3.55
C ALA A 95 11.47 -5.49 -2.87
N PRO A 96 10.85 -6.30 -1.98
CA PRO A 96 9.75 -5.84 -1.14
C PRO A 96 10.14 -4.62 -0.30
N LEU A 97 9.14 -3.81 0.04
CA LEU A 97 9.33 -2.62 0.86
C LEU A 97 9.09 -2.96 2.32
N HIS A 98 10.14 -3.34 3.06
CA HIS A 98 10.01 -3.72 4.47
C HIS A 98 9.91 -2.49 5.39
N GLU A 99 10.64 -1.42 5.08
CA GLU A 99 10.66 -0.18 5.86
C GLU A 99 10.59 1.05 4.95
N LEU A 100 9.85 2.05 5.40
CA LEU A 100 9.75 3.33 4.72
C LEU A 100 11.00 4.18 4.99
N GLN A 101 12.04 3.97 4.21
CA GLN A 101 13.27 4.75 4.30
C GLN A 101 13.05 6.21 3.88
N ALA A 102 13.74 7.12 4.55
CA ALA A 102 13.69 8.56 4.32
C ALA A 102 14.44 9.01 3.05
N GLN A 103 13.99 8.54 1.89
CA GLN A 103 14.62 8.83 0.61
C GLN A 103 13.58 9.15 -0.48
N PRO A 104 13.99 9.87 -1.54
CA PRO A 104 13.11 10.18 -2.66
C PRO A 104 12.74 8.92 -3.45
N TYR A 105 11.44 8.68 -3.57
CA TYR A 105 10.84 7.68 -4.43
C TYR A 105 10.13 8.35 -5.60
N ARG A 106 9.99 7.59 -6.69
CA ARG A 106 9.13 7.90 -7.83
C ARG A 106 8.24 6.71 -8.12
N LEU A 107 7.13 6.96 -8.82
CA LEU A 107 6.28 5.90 -9.34
C LEU A 107 6.79 5.43 -10.70
N TRP A 108 6.84 4.11 -10.89
CA TRP A 108 7.35 3.46 -12.09
C TRP A 108 6.36 2.41 -12.59
N ALA A 109 6.33 2.25 -13.90
CA ALA A 109 5.68 1.14 -14.57
C ALA A 109 6.72 0.16 -15.12
N ALA A 110 6.34 -1.10 -15.25
CA ALA A 110 7.11 -2.12 -15.96
C ALA A 110 6.16 -3.14 -16.60
N ARG A 111 6.64 -3.89 -17.59
CA ARG A 111 5.97 -5.07 -18.12
C ARG A 111 6.38 -6.30 -17.31
N VAL A 112 5.41 -7.14 -16.98
CA VAL A 112 5.61 -8.42 -16.29
C VAL A 112 5.08 -9.56 -17.14
N ARG A 113 5.90 -10.59 -17.32
CA ARG A 113 5.50 -11.87 -17.94
C ARG A 113 5.81 -13.01 -17.00
N GLN A 114 4.93 -14.00 -16.96
CA GLN A 114 5.19 -15.26 -16.27
C GLN A 114 5.95 -16.19 -17.20
N VAL A 115 7.23 -16.45 -16.88
CA VAL A 115 8.10 -17.33 -17.66
C VAL A 115 8.41 -18.60 -16.87
N SER A 116 8.85 -19.64 -17.56
CA SER A 116 9.35 -20.86 -16.91
C SER A 116 10.47 -20.52 -15.93
N ALA A 117 10.44 -21.15 -14.76
CA ALA A 117 11.54 -21.09 -13.80
C ALA A 117 12.65 -22.11 -14.12
N ALA A 118 12.47 -22.95 -15.15
CA ALA A 118 13.47 -23.92 -15.56
C ALA A 118 14.75 -23.22 -16.09
N PRO A 119 15.92 -23.87 -15.95
CA PRO A 119 17.15 -23.40 -16.57
C PRO A 119 17.00 -23.23 -18.10
N PRO A 120 17.69 -22.28 -18.75
CA PRO A 120 17.60 -22.07 -20.20
C PRO A 120 17.97 -23.29 -21.06
N ASP A 121 18.79 -24.19 -20.51
CA ASP A 121 19.24 -25.44 -21.11
C ASP A 121 18.34 -26.64 -20.75
N TRP A 122 17.26 -26.43 -19.98
CA TRP A 122 16.28 -27.47 -19.70
C TRP A 122 15.73 -28.05 -21.01
N PRO A 123 15.76 -29.39 -21.20
CA PRO A 123 15.34 -29.99 -22.46
C PRO A 123 13.87 -29.67 -22.77
N LYS A 124 13.59 -29.09 -23.94
CA LYS A 124 12.22 -28.69 -24.35
C LYS A 124 11.20 -29.83 -24.39
N HIS A 125 11.67 -31.06 -24.46
CA HIS A 125 10.83 -32.27 -24.51
C HIS A 125 10.56 -32.86 -23.11
N PHE A 126 11.19 -32.34 -22.06
CA PHE A 126 10.92 -32.72 -20.68
C PHE A 126 9.79 -31.83 -20.13
N PRO A 127 8.94 -32.37 -19.23
CA PRO A 127 7.92 -31.55 -18.59
C PRO A 127 8.57 -30.43 -17.76
N ASP A 128 7.99 -29.23 -17.83
CA ASP A 128 8.40 -28.10 -16.99
C ASP A 128 7.71 -28.19 -15.62
N THR A 129 8.39 -28.82 -14.66
CA THR A 129 7.94 -28.95 -13.27
C THR A 129 8.52 -27.88 -12.34
N TRP A 130 9.27 -26.90 -12.88
CA TRP A 130 9.95 -25.88 -12.08
C TRP A 130 9.01 -24.73 -11.66
N GLY A 131 7.84 -24.65 -12.28
CA GLY A 131 6.87 -23.59 -12.04
C GLY A 131 7.16 -22.35 -12.88
N LYS A 132 6.52 -21.23 -12.51
CA LYS A 132 6.65 -19.96 -13.21
C LYS A 132 7.23 -18.90 -12.28
N ARG A 133 7.97 -17.97 -12.87
CA ARG A 133 8.49 -16.78 -12.20
C ARG A 133 8.14 -15.51 -12.98
N PRO A 134 8.02 -14.35 -12.31
CA PRO A 134 7.88 -13.10 -13.01
C PRO A 134 9.19 -12.69 -13.68
N GLN A 135 9.09 -12.20 -14.90
CA GLN A 135 10.16 -11.52 -15.63
C GLN A 135 9.71 -10.10 -15.91
N PHE A 136 10.51 -9.14 -15.47
CA PHE A 136 10.24 -7.71 -15.60
C PHE A 136 11.04 -7.11 -16.77
N SER A 137 10.44 -6.15 -17.46
CA SER A 137 11.03 -5.45 -18.61
C SER A 137 10.38 -4.07 -18.77
N ASP A 138 10.93 -3.24 -19.66
CA ASP A 138 10.34 -1.95 -20.05
C ASP A 138 10.05 -1.02 -18.85
N TYR A 139 10.99 -0.93 -17.92
CA TYR A 139 10.88 -0.02 -16.78
C TYR A 139 10.78 1.43 -17.26
N GLN A 140 9.71 2.11 -16.88
CA GLN A 140 9.42 3.47 -17.28
C GLN A 140 9.02 4.32 -16.06
N LEU A 141 9.67 5.46 -15.91
CA LEU A 141 9.26 6.48 -14.93
C LEU A 141 7.90 7.03 -15.33
N LEU A 142 7.01 7.24 -14.36
CA LEU A 142 5.74 7.93 -14.56
C LEU A 142 5.93 9.41 -14.24
N PRO A 143 6.16 10.28 -15.24
CA PRO A 143 6.67 11.63 -15.00
C PRO A 143 5.64 12.57 -14.39
N GLU A 144 4.34 12.27 -14.56
CA GLU A 144 3.26 13.05 -13.97
C GLU A 144 3.07 12.77 -12.46
N ALA A 145 3.59 11.64 -11.97
CA ALA A 145 3.53 11.33 -10.54
C ALA A 145 4.49 12.25 -9.77
N PRO A 146 4.05 12.83 -8.63
CA PRO A 146 4.92 13.66 -7.82
C PRO A 146 6.11 12.87 -7.28
N PRO A 147 7.23 13.52 -6.96
CA PRO A 147 8.24 12.90 -6.11
C PRO A 147 7.63 12.63 -4.73
N LEU A 148 7.95 11.48 -4.17
CA LEU A 148 7.39 11.00 -2.90
C LEU A 148 8.54 10.78 -1.91
N LEU A 149 8.32 11.02 -0.62
CA LEU A 149 9.30 10.68 0.43
C LEU A 149 8.68 9.61 1.34
N ARG A 150 9.46 8.59 1.73
CA ARG A 150 8.96 7.50 2.60
C ARG A 150 7.65 6.92 2.06
N ALA A 151 7.66 6.45 0.81
CA ALA A 151 6.44 6.17 0.06
C ALA A 151 6.22 4.68 -0.17
N GLY A 152 4.96 4.27 -0.21
CA GLY A 152 4.53 2.95 -0.68
C GLY A 152 3.04 2.93 -1.06
N LEU A 153 2.64 1.88 -1.78
CA LEU A 153 1.24 1.73 -2.19
C LEU A 153 0.43 1.24 -0.99
N LEU A 154 -0.66 1.94 -0.66
CA LEU A 154 -1.48 1.63 0.51
C LEU A 154 -2.19 0.28 0.32
N HIS A 155 -2.18 -0.58 1.33
CA HIS A 155 -3.01 -1.78 1.46
C HIS A 155 -3.72 -1.80 2.83
N ASN A 156 -4.62 -2.76 3.02
CA ASN A 156 -5.44 -2.91 4.23
C ASN A 156 -4.81 -3.79 5.34
N GLY A 157 -3.50 -4.08 5.27
CA GLY A 157 -2.84 -5.00 6.20
C GLY A 157 -3.13 -6.50 5.98
N ASP A 158 -3.71 -6.90 4.84
CA ASP A 158 -3.89 -8.31 4.46
C ASP A 158 -2.53 -9.02 4.24
N PRO A 159 -2.34 -10.30 4.62
CA PRO A 159 -1.10 -11.06 4.39
C PRO A 159 -0.71 -11.21 2.91
N ARG A 160 -1.64 -10.97 1.99
CA ARG A 160 -1.37 -10.92 0.55
C ARG A 160 -0.76 -9.59 0.10
N GLU A 161 -0.76 -8.58 0.97
CA GLU A 161 -0.17 -7.24 0.77
C GLU A 161 -0.59 -6.57 -0.55
N GLN A 162 -1.83 -6.81 -1.00
CA GLN A 162 -2.31 -6.27 -2.25
C GLN A 162 -2.72 -4.80 -2.07
N ALA A 163 -2.10 -3.91 -2.86
CA ALA A 163 -2.44 -2.50 -2.86
C ALA A 163 -3.93 -2.27 -3.14
N LEU A 164 -4.50 -1.26 -2.48
CA LEU A 164 -5.87 -0.82 -2.71
C LEU A 164 -6.01 -0.26 -4.12
N TRP A 165 -6.95 -0.83 -4.87
CA TRP A 165 -7.26 -0.44 -6.23
C TRP A 165 -8.70 0.07 -6.31
N TYR A 166 -8.86 1.32 -6.72
CA TYR A 166 -10.16 1.96 -6.90
C TYR A 166 -10.49 2.09 -8.38
N ARG A 167 -11.75 1.80 -8.72
CA ARG A 167 -12.31 2.01 -10.05
C ARG A 167 -12.78 3.47 -10.19
N GLN A 168 -12.85 3.96 -11.43
CA GLN A 168 -13.39 5.29 -11.79
C GLN A 168 -12.64 6.49 -11.14
N PRO A 169 -11.50 6.92 -11.72
CA PRO A 169 -10.69 6.16 -12.67
C PRO A 169 -9.96 5.01 -11.96
N ASP A 170 -9.48 4.04 -12.75
CA ASP A 170 -8.57 3.00 -12.25
C ASP A 170 -7.34 3.66 -11.60
N SER A 171 -7.16 3.42 -10.30
CA SER A 171 -6.21 4.19 -9.50
C SER A 171 -5.74 3.46 -8.25
N VAL A 172 -4.51 3.75 -7.83
CA VAL A 172 -3.95 3.27 -6.58
C VAL A 172 -3.84 4.43 -5.58
N LEU A 173 -3.80 4.08 -4.30
CA LEU A 173 -3.47 5.02 -3.24
C LEU A 173 -2.00 4.88 -2.86
N VAL A 174 -1.32 6.00 -2.73
CA VAL A 174 0.07 6.07 -2.28
C VAL A 174 0.09 6.80 -0.95
N LEU A 175 0.57 6.10 0.08
CA LEU A 175 0.88 6.70 1.37
C LEU A 175 2.33 7.17 1.34
N HIS A 176 2.56 8.43 1.69
CA HIS A 176 3.90 9.02 1.71
C HIS A 176 4.00 10.11 2.78
N ARG A 177 5.17 10.71 2.93
CA ARG A 177 5.39 11.90 3.76
C ARG A 177 5.90 13.05 2.90
N ASP A 178 5.62 14.28 3.30
CA ASP A 178 6.25 15.44 2.70
C ASP A 178 7.68 15.63 3.24
N LYS A 179 8.59 16.10 2.38
CA LYS A 179 9.93 16.57 2.78
C LYS A 179 9.89 18.00 3.36
N LEU A 180 8.83 18.77 3.07
CA LEU A 180 8.79 20.23 3.27
C LEU A 180 7.61 20.75 4.12
N GLY A 181 6.68 19.88 4.53
CA GLY A 181 5.58 20.29 5.42
C GLY A 181 6.07 20.51 6.85
N SER A 182 5.52 21.52 7.53
CA SER A 182 5.93 21.98 8.87
C SER A 182 5.83 20.93 10.00
N GLU A 183 5.35 19.71 9.72
CA GLU A 183 4.98 18.74 10.75
C GLU A 183 5.26 17.25 10.39
N GLY A 184 5.88 16.96 9.24
CA GLY A 184 6.25 15.56 8.89
C GLY A 184 5.06 14.57 8.81
N ARG A 185 3.85 15.09 8.59
CA ARG A 185 2.59 14.34 8.53
C ARG A 185 2.54 13.37 7.36
N LEU A 186 1.71 12.34 7.50
CA LEU A 186 1.34 11.45 6.41
C LEU A 186 0.54 12.22 5.35
N GLN A 187 0.81 11.91 4.10
CA GLN A 187 0.03 12.32 2.94
C GLN A 187 -0.52 11.10 2.24
N LEU A 188 -1.71 11.26 1.66
CA LEU A 188 -2.34 10.27 0.83
C LEU A 188 -2.58 10.87 -0.55
N SER A 189 -2.09 10.19 -1.58
CA SER A 189 -2.29 10.59 -2.97
C SER A 189 -3.01 9.49 -3.73
N ARG A 190 -4.08 9.85 -4.44
CA ARG A 190 -4.72 8.96 -5.42
C ARG A 190 -4.09 9.18 -6.77
N ILE A 191 -3.51 8.13 -7.33
CA ILE A 191 -2.79 8.17 -8.60
C ILE A 191 -3.49 7.27 -9.61
N SER A 192 -3.88 7.86 -10.74
CA SER A 192 -4.63 7.19 -11.80
C SER A 192 -3.76 6.60 -12.89
N GLY A 193 -4.28 5.51 -13.48
CA GLY A 193 -3.91 5.02 -14.80
C GLY A 193 -2.47 4.51 -14.97
N PRO A 194 -2.11 4.13 -16.21
CA PRO A 194 -0.77 3.69 -16.56
C PRO A 194 0.26 4.84 -16.61
N ALA A 195 -0.20 6.09 -16.73
CA ALA A 195 0.67 7.28 -16.78
C ALA A 195 1.02 7.83 -15.39
N GLY A 196 0.39 7.32 -14.32
CA GLY A 196 0.67 7.75 -12.96
C GLY A 196 0.20 9.17 -12.64
N LYS A 197 -0.90 9.62 -13.25
CA LYS A 197 -1.40 10.99 -13.08
C LYS A 197 -2.08 11.17 -11.72
N PRO A 198 -1.71 12.17 -10.91
CA PRO A 198 -2.39 12.49 -9.67
C PRO A 198 -3.85 12.88 -9.93
N VAL A 199 -4.77 12.23 -9.22
CA VAL A 199 -6.18 12.63 -9.17
C VAL A 199 -6.35 13.69 -8.09
N TRP A 200 -5.84 13.40 -6.89
CA TRP A 200 -5.81 14.30 -5.76
C TRP A 200 -4.70 13.89 -4.79
N SER A 201 -4.32 14.82 -3.92
CA SER A 201 -3.44 14.58 -2.77
C SER A 201 -4.04 15.31 -1.56
N THR A 202 -4.00 14.67 -0.40
CA THR A 202 -4.49 15.26 0.85
C THR A 202 -3.50 14.98 1.99
N THR A 203 -3.33 15.96 2.87
CA THR A 203 -2.53 15.82 4.08
C THR A 203 -3.40 15.22 5.18
N LEU A 204 -2.96 14.11 5.75
CA LEU A 204 -3.66 13.46 6.86
C LEU A 204 -3.28 14.12 8.18
N PRO A 205 -4.21 14.24 9.15
CA PRO A 205 -3.91 14.68 10.51
C PRO A 205 -3.28 13.54 11.35
N LEU A 206 -2.42 12.74 10.71
CA LEU A 206 -1.81 11.53 11.28
C LEU A 206 -0.29 11.55 11.03
N ASP A 207 0.51 11.09 11.99
CA ASP A 207 1.93 10.76 11.79
C ASP A 207 2.14 9.26 11.61
N ASP A 208 1.32 8.45 12.25
CA ASP A 208 1.36 6.99 12.16
C ASP A 208 -0.02 6.40 11.87
N LEU A 209 -0.02 5.38 11.02
CA LEU A 209 -1.20 4.65 10.60
C LEU A 209 -1.24 3.29 11.29
N GLN A 210 -2.35 3.03 11.98
CA GLN A 210 -2.56 1.84 12.81
C GLN A 210 -3.59 0.88 12.21
N ALA A 211 -4.54 1.37 11.41
CA ALA A 211 -5.51 0.54 10.73
C ALA A 211 -6.03 1.20 9.45
N VAL A 212 -6.42 0.37 8.49
CA VAL A 212 -6.98 0.78 7.19
C VAL A 212 -8.21 -0.05 6.89
N MET A 213 -9.33 0.60 6.57
CA MET A 213 -10.59 -0.04 6.21
C MET A 213 -11.14 0.59 4.92
N PRO A 214 -11.00 -0.10 3.77
CA PRO A 214 -11.41 0.42 2.48
C PRO A 214 -12.89 0.14 2.17
N ASN A 215 -13.63 1.16 1.74
CA ASN A 215 -14.94 1.08 1.08
C ASN A 215 -14.83 1.55 -0.37
N ASP A 216 -15.84 1.28 -1.21
CA ASP A 216 -15.90 1.76 -2.59
C ASP A 216 -15.86 3.30 -2.70
N GLN A 217 -16.54 4.00 -1.78
CA GLN A 217 -16.69 5.46 -1.77
C GLN A 217 -15.78 6.16 -0.76
N ASP A 218 -15.39 5.45 0.29
CA ASP A 218 -14.72 6.00 1.46
C ASP A 218 -13.53 5.13 1.88
N LEU A 219 -12.57 5.72 2.54
CA LEU A 219 -11.46 5.02 3.18
C LEU A 219 -11.40 5.49 4.63
N LEU A 220 -11.55 4.57 5.58
CA LEU A 220 -11.38 4.88 6.99
C LEU A 220 -9.96 4.50 7.40
N LEU A 221 -9.26 5.47 7.98
CA LEU A 221 -7.92 5.34 8.51
C LEU A 221 -7.97 5.57 10.01
N LEU A 222 -7.31 4.71 10.77
CA LEU A 222 -7.09 4.90 12.20
C LEU A 222 -5.60 5.13 12.42
N GLY A 223 -5.25 6.17 13.17
CA GLY A 223 -3.85 6.48 13.43
C GLY A 223 -3.67 7.40 14.63
N SER A 224 -2.44 7.80 14.89
CA SER A 224 -2.11 8.80 15.89
C SER A 224 -1.75 10.14 15.27
N GLU A 225 -2.02 11.21 16.01
CA GLU A 225 -1.42 12.53 15.76
C GLU A 225 -0.03 12.60 16.40
N PRO A 226 0.92 13.39 15.83
CA PRO A 226 2.17 13.69 16.50
C PRO A 226 1.95 14.26 17.89
N ALA A 227 2.74 13.79 18.86
CA ALA A 227 2.76 14.36 20.20
C ALA A 227 3.14 15.85 20.11
N THR A 228 2.24 16.73 20.55
CA THR A 228 2.52 18.17 20.57
C THR A 228 3.69 18.45 21.49
N ALA A 229 4.79 19.00 20.96
CA ALA A 229 6.01 19.28 21.71
C ALA A 229 5.85 20.28 22.89
N ASN A 230 4.69 20.94 23.00
CA ASN A 230 4.38 21.95 24.02
C ASN A 230 3.56 21.43 25.20
N GLY A 231 3.28 20.12 25.29
CA GLY A 231 2.69 19.54 26.49
C GLY A 231 3.73 19.48 27.62
N GLY A 232 3.61 20.36 28.62
CA GLY A 232 4.33 20.22 29.89
C GLY A 232 4.15 18.82 30.47
N ALA A 233 4.98 18.45 31.46
CA ALA A 233 5.20 17.10 32.00
C ALA A 233 3.99 16.34 32.61
N GLY A 234 2.75 16.64 32.22
CA GLY A 234 1.54 15.92 32.54
C GLY A 234 0.70 15.59 31.31
N GLY A 235 0.78 14.35 30.84
CA GLY A 235 -0.38 13.57 30.41
C GLY A 235 -1.10 13.98 29.11
N GLY A 236 -0.52 13.61 27.97
CA GLY A 236 -1.27 13.41 26.73
C GLY A 236 -0.56 12.36 25.90
N GLY A 237 -0.97 11.09 26.02
CA GLY A 237 -0.51 10.05 25.10
C GLY A 237 -0.91 10.38 23.65
N PRO A 238 -0.37 9.66 22.63
CA PRO A 238 -0.73 9.89 21.24
C PRO A 238 -2.25 9.88 21.07
N GLN A 239 -2.79 11.00 20.56
CA GLN A 239 -4.22 11.13 20.34
C GLN A 239 -4.60 10.29 19.12
N VAL A 240 -5.40 9.26 19.36
CA VAL A 240 -5.88 8.39 18.28
C VAL A 240 -7.01 9.10 17.54
N LYS A 241 -6.90 9.17 16.22
CA LYS A 241 -7.90 9.79 15.34
C LYS A 241 -8.41 8.78 14.31
N ALA A 242 -9.71 8.84 14.06
CA ALA A 242 -10.33 8.21 12.90
C ALA A 242 -10.47 9.26 11.79
N VAL A 243 -9.92 8.96 10.62
CA VAL A 243 -9.96 9.84 9.44
C VAL A 243 -10.70 9.11 8.34
N ARG A 244 -11.86 9.63 7.96
CA ARG A 244 -12.57 9.21 6.75
C ARG A 244 -12.08 10.05 5.58
N VAL A 245 -11.70 9.39 4.50
CA VAL A 245 -11.32 10.01 3.22
C VAL A 245 -12.35 9.62 2.16
N GLU A 246 -12.99 10.60 1.54
CA GLU A 246 -13.86 10.38 0.39
C GLU A 246 -12.99 10.08 -0.84
N VAL A 247 -13.09 8.86 -1.38
CA VAL A 247 -12.18 8.35 -2.43
C VAL A 247 -12.25 9.18 -3.72
N ALA A 248 -13.44 9.68 -4.06
CA ALA A 248 -13.66 10.48 -5.28
C ALA A 248 -12.91 11.82 -5.24
N SER A 249 -12.91 12.51 -4.09
CA SER A 249 -12.47 13.90 -3.97
C SER A 249 -11.18 14.08 -3.16
N GLY A 250 -10.82 13.11 -2.31
CA GLY A 250 -9.74 13.24 -1.33
C GLY A 250 -10.13 14.06 -0.11
N ARG A 251 -11.40 14.50 0.00
CA ARG A 251 -11.90 15.26 1.15
C ARG A 251 -11.87 14.40 2.41
N ILE A 252 -11.43 14.98 3.51
CA ILE A 252 -11.30 14.28 4.79
C ILE A 252 -12.31 14.78 5.81
N ALA A 253 -12.80 13.87 6.64
CA ALA A 253 -13.52 14.14 7.87
C ALA A 253 -12.79 13.43 9.01
N THR A 254 -12.60 14.11 10.14
CA THR A 254 -11.80 13.59 11.26
C THR A 254 -12.67 13.50 12.50
N LEU A 255 -12.56 12.38 13.21
CA LEU A 255 -13.13 12.17 14.52
C LEU A 255 -11.98 11.90 15.50
N ASP A 256 -11.91 12.72 16.54
CA ASP A 256 -11.00 12.52 17.66
C ASP A 256 -11.58 11.44 18.59
N LEU A 257 -10.80 10.39 18.89
CA LEU A 257 -11.24 9.26 19.72
C LEU A 257 -10.80 9.40 21.18
N THR A 258 -10.37 10.58 21.60
CA THR A 258 -10.13 10.88 23.02
C THR A 258 -11.41 10.78 23.83
N ALA A 259 -11.26 10.40 25.10
CA ALA A 259 -12.39 10.24 26.02
C ALA A 259 -13.21 11.53 26.22
N GLU A 260 -12.62 12.70 25.98
CA GLU A 260 -13.32 13.99 26.04
C GLU A 260 -14.18 14.25 24.80
N SER A 261 -13.68 13.90 23.61
CA SER A 261 -14.38 14.07 22.33
C SER A 261 -15.61 13.16 22.21
N MET A 262 -15.63 12.04 22.95
CA MET A 262 -16.76 11.10 22.99
C MET A 262 -17.82 11.46 24.04
N LYS A 263 -17.61 12.49 24.88
CA LYS A 263 -18.63 13.01 25.79
C LYS A 263 -19.55 13.92 24.97
N GLN A 264 -20.66 13.38 24.48
CA GLN A 264 -21.70 14.18 23.82
C GLN A 264 -22.15 15.34 24.74
N PRO A 265 -22.41 16.54 24.20
CA PRO A 265 -23.12 17.56 24.95
C PRO A 265 -24.51 17.00 25.28
N ARG A 266 -24.85 17.02 26.57
CA ARG A 266 -26.20 16.69 27.06
C ARG A 266 -27.18 17.81 26.71
#